data_AF-A0A350I4E8-F1
#
_entry.id   AF-A0A350I4E8-F1
#
_cell.length_a   1.000
_cell.length_b   1.000
_cell.length_c   1.000
_cell.angle_alpha   90.00
_cell.angle_beta   90.00
_cell.angle_gamma   90.00
#
_symmetry.space_group_name_H-M   'P 1'
#
loop_
_entity.id
_entity.type
_entity.pdbx_description
1 polymer ?
#
loop_
_entity_poly.entity_id
_entity_poly.type
_entity_poly.pdbx_seq_one_letter_code
_entity_poly.pdbx_strand_id
1 'polypeptide(L)'
;MITGLKQVLWRNRHLIVMAPDSDAVHVVVFEETFRGPLRRESYRFKLDGDPDETQSIGGPLEWERFVRRHVDDSWIIILPHQVTISQWMDLDSSQPDQLENRLEEQTRQLVGLGESKIVVDYVEAPSPDPDRSAYWITYCQEFEVHNIIQEFGLKNVAICDVVSDADALAAGLQSSPDISGEWLMLDVRDGGTSTIVFEGAHPRYCSFFPIGNEMAKEQDTRSAGPIRVGIRNEVKDLEWLRIRKGIPEIASEWTRDINRAWQEYRASILKDHQSSALTCPVILLADNPVLPAWETAVRDKLQVSLLKTESIWSESVTNLQPDEWRHWGAVLATHRKKVEVPSLLPESVKAAWNEKQIGIIWRSLALLSCVFAMVVMLVAVFQKGMLWKMKTELIEEVKDVELRFDQSLVVLQRLKQEYRMLQPLIQVEQDTYTAIEILGSMQHIRTNQNAWMVLLADQGSYYADDVLSSTNTTTSSDLDLVNRTNRVNMHRGFILELVLKSEGEAMRQELADVVTFLRDQDFLFNADILPADTRRPLVDSKLLIQDRHFAVSMEMDATDVIAISDRLDSTADKAAGYKPVWRSLQPNISQSTSSNE
;
A
#
# COMPACT_ATOMS: atom_id res chain seq x y z
N MET A 1 10.58 -7.31 14.43
CA MET A 1 10.31 -6.75 13.08
C MET A 1 11.21 -5.55 12.76
N ILE A 2 11.34 -4.55 13.65
CA ILE A 2 12.22 -3.36 13.46
C ILE A 2 13.72 -3.73 13.34
N THR A 3 14.20 -4.71 14.11
CA THR A 3 15.57 -5.23 14.02
C THR A 3 15.85 -5.97 12.71
N GLY A 4 14.85 -6.67 12.16
CA GLY A 4 14.94 -7.32 10.85
C GLY A 4 14.94 -6.32 9.70
N LEU A 5 14.19 -5.22 9.80
CA LEU A 5 14.20 -4.14 8.81
C LEU A 5 15.53 -3.37 8.83
N LYS A 6 16.13 -3.17 10.02
CA LYS A 6 17.50 -2.65 10.15
C LYS A 6 18.50 -3.57 9.43
N GLN A 7 18.49 -4.87 9.66
CA GLN A 7 19.38 -5.81 8.94
C GLN A 7 19.16 -5.83 7.42
N VAL A 8 17.94 -5.63 6.92
CA VAL A 8 17.65 -5.59 5.47
C VAL A 8 18.09 -4.25 4.84
N LEU A 9 18.01 -3.13 5.56
CA LEU A 9 18.50 -1.83 5.08
C LEU A 9 20.02 -1.71 5.07
N TRP A 10 20.73 -2.55 5.83
CA TRP A 10 22.19 -2.62 5.85
C TRP A 10 22.76 -3.43 4.67
N ARG A 11 22.02 -4.42 4.17
CA ARG A 11 22.49 -5.46 3.23
C ARG A 11 23.01 -5.01 1.85
N ASN A 12 22.94 -3.72 1.50
CA ASN A 12 23.43 -3.19 0.22
C ASN A 12 24.27 -1.90 0.39
N ARG A 13 24.76 -1.58 1.60
CA ARG A 13 25.57 -0.38 1.82
C ARG A 13 27.05 -0.71 1.80
N HIS A 14 27.86 0.20 1.30
CA HIS A 14 29.30 0.10 1.45
C HIS A 14 29.67 0.45 2.89
N LEU A 15 30.60 -0.30 3.45
CA LEU A 15 31.25 -0.03 4.72
C LEU A 15 32.61 0.57 4.41
N ILE A 16 32.81 1.80 4.86
CA ILE A 16 34.03 2.56 4.60
C ILE A 16 34.81 2.61 5.89
N VAL A 17 35.96 1.96 5.88
CA VAL A 17 36.85 1.96 7.03
C VAL A 17 37.96 2.94 6.78
N MET A 18 38.11 3.91 7.68
CA MET A 18 39.12 4.93 7.62
C MET A 18 40.10 4.75 8.78
N ALA A 19 41.40 4.71 8.46
CA ALA A 19 42.49 4.80 9.42
C ALA A 19 43.31 6.07 9.08
N PRO A 20 43.30 7.11 9.94
CA PRO A 20 44.22 8.22 9.82
C PRO A 20 45.61 7.77 10.30
N ASP A 21 46.56 7.70 9.38
CA ASP A 21 47.98 7.55 9.70
C ASP A 21 48.63 8.94 9.81
N SER A 22 49.91 9.00 10.20
CA SER A 22 50.61 10.27 10.46
C SER A 22 50.82 11.14 9.22
N ASP A 23 50.96 10.54 8.03
CA ASP A 23 51.24 11.24 6.77
C ASP A 23 50.11 11.15 5.74
N ALA A 24 49.21 10.18 5.91
CA ALA A 24 48.13 9.89 4.97
C ALA A 24 46.91 9.28 5.66
N VAL A 25 45.76 9.35 5.01
CA VAL A 25 44.56 8.61 5.39
C VAL A 25 44.46 7.37 4.53
N HIS A 26 44.41 6.21 5.16
CA HIS A 26 44.14 4.96 4.48
C HIS A 26 42.67 4.58 4.63
N VAL A 27 41.98 4.48 3.49
CA VAL A 27 40.57 4.10 3.44
C VAL A 27 40.38 2.84 2.62
N VAL A 28 39.60 1.91 3.17
CA VAL A 28 39.22 0.67 2.48
C VAL A 28 37.70 0.59 2.41
N VAL A 29 37.19 0.32 1.21
CA VAL A 29 35.76 0.17 0.94
C VAL A 29 35.42 -1.32 0.90
N PHE A 30 34.49 -1.72 1.76
CA PHE A 30 33.95 -3.06 1.83
C PHE A 30 32.49 -3.08 1.38
N GLU A 31 32.09 -4.15 0.72
CA GLU A 31 30.69 -4.43 0.44
C GLU A 31 30.19 -5.57 1.33
N GLU A 32 29.05 -5.35 1.98
CA GLU A 32 28.43 -6.38 2.81
C GLU A 32 27.73 -7.41 1.93
N THR A 33 28.22 -8.66 1.91
CA THR A 33 27.58 -9.76 1.16
C THR A 33 27.02 -10.82 2.10
N PHE A 34 26.18 -11.73 1.58
CA PHE A 34 25.61 -12.83 2.38
C PHE A 34 26.69 -13.77 2.98
N ARG A 35 27.88 -13.81 2.38
CA ARG A 35 29.01 -14.64 2.86
C ARG A 35 29.95 -13.88 3.82
N GLY A 36 29.68 -12.60 4.08
CA GLY A 36 30.53 -11.71 4.85
C GLY A 36 30.98 -10.48 4.05
N PRO A 37 31.75 -9.58 4.69
CA PRO A 37 32.28 -8.41 4.02
C PRO A 37 33.27 -8.80 2.91
N LEU A 38 33.22 -8.11 1.78
CA LEU A 38 34.13 -8.29 0.66
C LEU A 38 34.89 -6.99 0.41
N ARG A 39 36.22 -7.06 0.41
CA ARG A 39 37.10 -5.92 0.06
C ARG A 39 36.90 -5.55 -1.41
N ARG A 40 36.50 -4.30 -1.67
CA ARG A 40 36.29 -3.77 -3.03
C ARG A 40 37.48 -2.94 -3.48
N GLU A 41 37.73 -1.85 -2.77
CA GLU A 41 38.68 -0.81 -3.16
C GLU A 41 39.48 -0.33 -1.95
N SER A 42 40.69 0.17 -2.20
CA SER A 42 41.61 0.67 -1.18
C SER A 42 42.27 1.93 -1.72
N TYR A 43 42.26 2.98 -0.91
CA TYR A 43 42.68 4.33 -1.27
C TYR A 43 43.57 4.90 -0.18
N ARG A 44 44.64 5.57 -0.56
CA ARG A 44 45.48 6.35 0.37
C ARG A 44 45.43 7.81 -0.05
N PHE A 45 45.20 8.72 0.88
CA PHE A 45 45.09 10.15 0.61
C PHE A 45 46.10 10.94 1.45
N LYS A 46 46.90 11.81 0.83
CA LYS A 46 47.76 12.77 1.55
C LYS A 46 47.02 14.09 1.65
N LEU A 47 46.81 14.58 2.87
CA LEU A 47 46.05 15.81 3.12
C LEU A 47 46.92 17.07 3.16
N ASP A 48 48.22 16.91 3.39
CA ASP A 48 49.20 18.00 3.41
C ASP A 48 50.26 17.72 2.32
N GLY A 49 49.99 18.12 1.07
CA GLY A 49 50.94 17.99 -0.05
C GLY A 49 50.33 18.19 -1.44
N ASP A 50 51.17 18.60 -2.40
CA ASP A 50 50.83 18.51 -3.84
C ASP A 50 50.71 17.02 -4.21
N PRO A 51 49.73 16.61 -5.03
CA PRO A 51 49.57 15.21 -5.40
C PRO A 51 50.86 14.75 -6.09
N ASP A 52 51.52 13.75 -5.52
CA ASP A 52 52.67 13.11 -6.16
C ASP A 52 52.15 12.40 -7.42
N GLU A 53 52.47 12.94 -8.61
CA GLU A 53 52.03 12.40 -9.92
C GLU A 53 52.45 10.93 -10.16
N THR A 54 53.28 10.37 -9.28
CA THR A 54 53.92 9.06 -9.43
C THR A 54 53.39 7.97 -8.48
N GLN A 55 52.49 8.28 -7.54
CA GLN A 55 51.91 7.27 -6.63
C GLN A 55 50.38 7.25 -6.67
N SER A 56 49.80 6.10 -6.36
CA SER A 56 48.36 5.84 -6.22
C SER A 56 47.72 6.56 -5.00
N ILE A 57 48.21 7.75 -4.66
CA ILE A 57 47.88 8.51 -3.47
C ILE A 57 47.13 9.76 -3.89
N GLY A 58 45.88 9.89 -3.45
CA GLY A 58 45.05 11.03 -3.79
C GLY A 58 45.36 12.26 -2.95
N GLY A 59 45.16 13.45 -3.52
CA GLY A 59 45.33 14.72 -2.81
C GLY A 59 44.08 15.14 -1.99
N PRO A 60 44.12 16.32 -1.34
CA PRO A 60 43.04 16.82 -0.49
C PRO A 60 41.70 17.02 -1.23
N LEU A 61 41.76 17.44 -2.50
CA LEU A 61 40.57 17.59 -3.35
C LEU A 61 39.93 16.25 -3.71
N GLU A 62 40.74 15.21 -3.86
CA GLU A 62 40.25 13.85 -4.14
C GLU A 62 39.64 13.24 -2.88
N TRP A 63 40.23 13.50 -1.72
CA TRP A 63 39.63 13.18 -0.42
C TRP A 63 38.23 13.80 -0.28
N GLU A 64 38.10 15.11 -0.54
CA GLU A 64 36.80 15.78 -0.42
C GLU A 64 35.76 15.20 -1.39
N ARG A 65 36.16 14.90 -2.63
CA ARG A 65 35.29 14.23 -3.61
C ARG A 65 34.91 12.83 -3.16
N PHE A 66 35.84 12.08 -2.58
CA PHE A 66 35.61 10.74 -2.05
C PHE A 66 34.58 10.79 -0.92
N VAL A 67 34.78 11.66 0.09
CA VAL A 67 33.83 11.85 1.19
C VAL A 67 32.46 12.24 0.67
N ARG A 68 32.38 13.18 -0.30
CA ARG A 68 31.10 13.60 -0.91
C ARG A 68 30.39 12.48 -1.67
N ARG A 69 31.12 11.61 -2.34
CA ARG A 69 30.56 10.45 -3.06
C ARG A 69 29.95 9.42 -2.10
N HIS A 70 30.51 9.33 -0.90
CA HIS A 70 30.22 8.30 0.07
C HIS A 70 29.52 8.83 1.34
N VAL A 71 28.78 9.95 1.23
CA VAL A 71 28.04 10.55 2.36
C VAL A 71 26.95 9.64 2.90
N ASP A 72 26.30 8.87 2.01
CA ASP A 72 25.19 7.99 2.35
C ASP A 72 25.63 6.58 2.83
N ASP A 73 26.92 6.27 2.69
CA ASP A 73 27.53 5.02 3.14
C ASP A 73 27.83 5.05 4.65
N SER A 74 28.10 3.88 5.23
CA SER A 74 28.40 3.73 6.66
C SER A 74 29.91 3.79 6.89
N TRP A 75 30.35 4.61 7.85
CA TRP A 75 31.76 4.86 8.13
C TRP A 75 32.20 4.27 9.46
N ILE A 76 33.36 3.62 9.46
CA ILE A 76 34.07 3.14 10.65
C ILE A 76 35.38 3.91 10.73
N ILE A 77 35.66 4.48 11.89
CA ILE A 77 36.92 5.22 12.12
C ILE A 77 37.79 4.38 13.03
N ILE A 78 39.00 4.06 12.56
CA ILE A 78 40.05 3.46 13.38
C ILE A 78 40.82 4.61 14.01
N LEU A 79 40.90 4.65 15.34
CA LEU A 79 41.68 5.65 16.05
C LEU A 79 43.14 5.19 16.16
N PRO A 80 44.11 6.09 15.91
CA PRO A 80 45.51 5.75 16.05
C PRO A 80 45.85 5.48 17.52
N HIS A 81 46.80 4.57 17.75
CA HIS A 81 47.25 4.19 19.10
C HIS A 81 47.69 5.38 19.98
N GLN A 82 48.09 6.50 19.38
CA GLN A 82 48.52 7.70 20.08
C GLN A 82 47.40 8.38 20.89
N VAL A 83 46.13 8.16 20.51
CA VAL A 83 44.96 8.79 21.17
C VAL A 83 44.11 7.81 21.96
N THR A 84 44.50 6.54 21.99
CA THR A 84 43.77 5.47 22.67
C THR A 84 44.64 4.78 23.69
N ILE A 85 44.07 4.45 24.84
CA ILE A 85 44.72 3.63 25.87
C ILE A 85 43.90 2.36 26.01
N SER A 86 44.47 1.21 25.68
CA SER A 86 43.81 -0.09 25.85
C SER A 86 44.55 -0.91 26.91
N GLN A 87 43.81 -1.44 27.87
CA GLN A 87 44.38 -2.16 29.00
C GLN A 87 43.50 -3.30 29.49
N TRP A 88 44.15 -4.26 30.14
CA TRP A 88 43.52 -5.39 30.78
C TRP A 88 43.22 -5.09 32.25
N MET A 89 42.04 -5.49 32.72
CA MET A 89 41.65 -5.36 34.12
C MET A 89 40.98 -6.62 34.65
N ASP A 90 41.54 -7.18 35.71
CA ASP A 90 40.95 -8.29 36.45
C ASP A 90 40.12 -7.78 37.63
N LEU A 91 38.93 -8.35 37.77
CA LEU A 91 38.01 -8.14 38.88
C LEU A 91 37.55 -9.46 39.48
N ASP A 92 37.21 -9.45 40.75
CA ASP A 92 36.63 -10.63 41.39
C ASP A 92 35.18 -10.80 40.88
N SER A 93 34.85 -11.98 40.35
CA SER A 93 33.60 -12.22 39.60
C SER A 93 32.32 -12.07 40.44
N SER A 94 32.46 -12.02 41.76
CA SER A 94 31.37 -11.88 42.73
C SER A 94 30.83 -10.45 42.90
N GLN A 95 31.48 -9.42 42.34
CA GLN A 95 31.10 -8.01 42.54
C GLN A 95 31.15 -7.19 41.24
N PRO A 96 30.14 -7.30 40.36
CA PRO A 96 30.08 -6.54 39.11
C PRO A 96 30.03 -5.02 39.34
N ASP A 97 29.42 -4.57 40.44
CA ASP A 97 29.34 -3.14 40.82
C ASP A 97 30.72 -2.50 41.05
N GLN A 98 31.78 -3.29 41.26
CA GLN A 98 33.14 -2.77 41.35
C GLN A 98 33.68 -2.30 40.00
N LEU A 99 33.22 -2.86 38.88
CA LEU A 99 33.70 -2.51 37.55
C LEU A 99 33.44 -1.05 37.24
N GLU A 100 32.18 -0.61 37.36
CA GLU A 100 31.80 0.78 37.11
C GLU A 100 32.55 1.75 38.03
N ASN A 101 32.65 1.42 39.33
CA ASN A 101 33.39 2.23 40.29
C ASN A 101 34.89 2.36 39.95
N ARG A 102 35.54 1.27 39.51
CA ARG A 102 36.95 1.31 39.07
C ARG A 102 37.13 2.05 37.75
N LEU A 103 36.23 1.86 36.79
CA LEU A 103 36.24 2.60 35.53
C LEU A 103 36.10 4.09 35.78
N GLU A 104 35.20 4.50 36.68
CA GLU A 104 35.07 5.90 37.08
C GLU A 104 36.33 6.43 37.76
N GLU A 105 36.96 5.67 38.66
CA GLU A 105 38.20 6.08 39.32
C GLU A 105 39.34 6.25 38.31
N GLN A 106 39.55 5.29 37.42
CA GLN A 106 40.55 5.37 36.36
C GLN A 106 40.26 6.52 35.40
N THR A 107 39.00 6.71 35.04
CA THR A 107 38.57 7.84 34.21
C THR A 107 38.91 9.16 34.90
N ARG A 108 38.64 9.31 36.20
CA ARG A 108 39.02 10.53 36.96
C ARG A 108 40.53 10.74 37.00
N GLN A 109 41.32 9.69 37.13
CA GLN A 109 42.79 9.78 37.10
C GLN A 109 43.29 10.26 35.73
N LEU A 110 42.70 9.75 34.64
CA LEU A 110 43.05 10.14 33.27
C LEU A 110 42.54 11.55 32.91
N VAL A 111 41.37 11.96 33.41
CA VAL A 111 40.84 13.34 33.28
C VAL A 111 41.71 14.35 34.02
N GLY A 112 42.44 13.94 35.08
CA GLY A 112 43.42 14.80 35.75
C GLY A 112 44.50 15.40 34.83
N LEU A 113 44.64 14.89 33.60
CA LEU A 113 45.55 15.36 32.56
C LEU A 113 44.88 16.26 31.50
N GLY A 114 43.55 16.44 31.48
CA GLY A 114 42.85 17.31 30.52
C GLY A 114 41.35 17.52 30.80
N GLU A 115 40.81 18.69 30.46
CA GLU A 115 39.42 19.10 30.74
C GLU A 115 38.33 18.35 29.92
N SER A 116 38.71 17.45 29.01
CA SER A 116 37.78 16.77 28.11
C SER A 116 37.18 15.50 28.72
N LYS A 117 35.88 15.25 28.48
CA LYS A 117 35.21 13.98 28.79
C LYS A 117 35.95 12.82 28.11
N ILE A 118 36.10 11.71 28.83
CA ILE A 118 36.71 10.47 28.31
C ILE A 118 35.58 9.52 27.91
N VAL A 119 35.69 8.96 26.71
CA VAL A 119 34.89 7.83 26.26
C VAL A 119 35.61 6.57 26.69
N VAL A 120 34.88 5.68 27.34
CA VAL A 120 35.36 4.36 27.77
C VAL A 120 34.35 3.32 27.33
N ASP A 121 34.85 2.22 26.80
CA ASP A 121 34.05 1.02 26.56
C ASP A 121 34.88 -0.22 26.89
N TYR A 122 34.21 -1.33 27.16
CA TYR A 122 34.86 -2.55 27.63
C TYR A 122 34.16 -3.81 27.13
N VAL A 123 34.95 -4.89 27.02
CA VAL A 123 34.45 -6.22 26.65
C VAL A 123 34.99 -7.25 27.64
N GLU A 124 34.15 -8.21 28.00
CA GLU A 124 34.57 -9.35 28.82
C GLU A 124 35.49 -10.27 28.00
N ALA A 125 36.67 -10.54 28.54
CA ALA A 125 37.69 -11.36 27.94
C ALA A 125 37.91 -12.62 28.79
N PRO A 126 38.36 -13.74 28.19
CA PRO A 126 38.51 -14.99 28.92
C PRO A 126 39.55 -14.85 30.03
N SER A 127 39.10 -15.07 31.27
CA SER A 127 39.96 -15.12 32.44
C SER A 127 40.59 -16.51 32.58
N PRO A 128 41.90 -16.60 32.91
CA PRO A 128 42.54 -17.86 33.26
C PRO A 128 42.12 -18.36 34.66
N ASP A 129 41.56 -17.48 35.50
CA ASP A 129 41.10 -17.79 36.84
C ASP A 129 39.55 -17.80 36.89
N PRO A 130 38.91 -18.93 37.22
CA PRO A 130 37.43 -19.03 37.25
C PRO A 130 36.77 -18.13 38.30
N ASP A 131 37.49 -17.69 39.33
CA ASP A 131 36.95 -16.81 40.37
C ASP A 131 37.08 -15.32 40.00
N ARG A 132 37.65 -15.03 38.82
CA ARG A 132 37.88 -13.67 38.33
C ARG A 132 37.25 -13.47 36.95
N SER A 133 36.62 -12.32 36.80
CA SER A 133 36.17 -11.80 35.51
C SER A 133 37.19 -10.82 35.01
N ALA A 134 37.52 -10.91 33.73
CA ALA A 134 38.55 -10.10 33.15
C ALA A 134 38.00 -9.28 31.99
N TYR A 135 38.44 -8.03 31.91
CA TYR A 135 37.88 -7.05 31.00
C TYR A 135 38.98 -6.40 30.18
N TRP A 136 38.75 -6.32 28.88
CA TRP A 136 39.54 -5.51 27.97
C TRP A 136 38.87 -4.15 27.83
N ILE A 137 39.56 -3.10 28.24
CA ILE A 137 39.00 -1.75 28.35
C ILE A 137 39.80 -0.82 27.45
N THR A 138 39.10 -0.02 26.66
CA THR A 138 39.72 1.02 25.84
C THR A 138 39.19 2.40 26.23
N TYR A 139 40.11 3.35 26.39
CA TYR A 139 39.85 4.75 26.71
C TYR A 139 40.26 5.65 25.55
N CYS A 140 39.48 6.70 25.31
CA CYS A 140 39.86 7.79 24.40
C CYS A 140 39.25 9.12 24.88
N GLN A 141 39.95 10.22 24.67
CA GLN A 141 39.38 11.54 24.91
C GLN A 141 38.32 11.85 23.84
N GLU A 142 37.12 12.24 24.27
CA GLU A 142 36.01 12.56 23.35
C GLU A 142 36.40 13.68 22.37
N PHE A 143 37.24 14.62 22.81
CA PHE A 143 37.76 15.70 21.98
C PHE A 143 38.55 15.18 20.76
N GLU A 144 39.36 14.13 20.92
CA GLU A 144 40.18 13.59 19.83
C GLU A 144 39.32 12.99 18.72
N VAL A 145 38.25 12.28 19.09
CA VAL A 145 37.28 11.75 18.12
C VAL A 145 36.60 12.87 17.34
N HIS A 146 36.17 13.93 18.04
CA HIS A 146 35.56 15.09 17.38
C HIS A 146 36.55 15.87 16.51
N ASN A 147 37.81 15.95 16.93
CA ASN A 147 38.88 16.60 16.18
C ASN A 147 39.13 15.87 14.86
N ILE A 148 39.25 14.54 14.89
CA ILE A 148 39.35 13.69 13.68
C ILE A 148 38.12 13.91 12.78
N ILE A 149 36.90 13.82 13.32
CA ILE A 149 35.68 14.04 12.51
C ILE A 149 35.69 15.42 11.83
N GLN A 150 36.20 16.44 12.51
CA GLN A 150 36.30 17.79 11.97
C GLN A 150 37.42 17.95 10.94
N GLU A 151 38.64 17.51 11.25
CA GLU A 151 39.83 17.62 10.40
C GLU A 151 39.61 16.91 9.05
N PHE A 152 38.98 15.75 9.08
CA PHE A 152 38.72 14.95 7.89
C PHE A 152 37.40 15.27 7.19
N GLY A 153 36.63 16.28 7.67
CA GLY A 153 35.41 16.74 7.01
C GLY A 153 34.21 15.77 7.11
N LEU A 154 34.19 14.90 8.12
CA LEU A 154 33.24 13.79 8.27
C LEU A 154 31.92 14.19 8.95
N LYS A 155 31.66 15.48 9.20
CA LYS A 155 30.45 15.94 9.91
C LYS A 155 29.13 15.46 9.29
N ASN A 156 29.12 15.27 7.96
CA ASN A 156 27.93 14.89 7.22
C ASN A 156 27.79 13.40 6.96
N VAL A 157 28.79 12.57 7.30
CA VAL A 157 28.73 11.12 7.06
C VAL A 157 27.98 10.38 8.18
N ALA A 158 27.63 9.12 7.94
CA ALA A 158 27.02 8.24 8.94
C ALA A 158 28.09 7.36 9.59
N ILE A 159 28.68 7.83 10.69
CA ILE A 159 29.67 7.05 11.46
C ILE A 159 28.92 5.99 12.26
N CYS A 160 29.17 4.72 11.96
CA CYS A 160 28.55 3.59 12.64
C CYS A 160 29.37 3.09 13.83
N ASP A 161 30.69 3.20 13.77
CA ASP A 161 31.57 2.76 14.85
C ASP A 161 32.92 3.51 14.86
N VAL A 162 33.54 3.58 16.04
CA VAL A 162 34.88 4.14 16.27
C VAL A 162 35.65 3.13 17.11
N VAL A 163 36.72 2.56 16.56
CA VAL A 163 37.44 1.43 17.15
C VAL A 163 38.91 1.82 17.30
N SER A 164 39.61 1.37 18.33
CA SER A 164 41.07 1.58 18.40
C SER A 164 41.80 0.67 17.41
N ASP A 165 43.00 1.04 17.04
CA ASP A 165 43.84 0.23 16.16
C ASP A 165 44.22 -1.14 16.78
N ALA A 166 44.44 -1.20 18.10
CA ALA A 166 44.61 -2.48 18.83
C ALA A 166 43.37 -3.37 18.73
N ASP A 167 42.20 -2.78 18.97
CA ASP A 167 40.91 -3.46 18.97
C ASP A 167 40.57 -3.97 17.56
N ALA A 168 40.83 -3.15 16.54
CA ALA A 168 40.63 -3.52 15.16
C ALA A 168 41.49 -4.74 14.79
N LEU A 169 42.78 -4.74 15.14
CA LEU A 169 43.65 -5.89 14.90
C LEU A 169 43.19 -7.13 15.69
N ALA A 170 42.87 -6.98 16.97
CA ALA A 170 42.37 -8.06 17.81
C ALA A 170 41.09 -8.69 17.26
N ALA A 171 40.14 -7.88 16.79
CA ALA A 171 38.90 -8.34 16.17
C ALA A 171 39.14 -9.18 14.91
N GLY A 172 40.13 -8.81 14.10
CA GLY A 172 40.58 -9.61 12.97
C GLY A 172 41.07 -10.99 13.41
N LEU A 173 41.90 -11.03 14.46
CA LEU A 173 42.50 -12.28 14.95
C LEU A 173 41.51 -13.22 15.62
N GLN A 174 40.56 -12.70 16.41
CA GLN A 174 39.47 -13.51 17.00
C GLN A 174 38.61 -14.23 15.96
N SER A 175 38.68 -13.80 14.70
CA SER A 175 37.98 -14.45 13.59
C SER A 175 38.73 -15.64 12.97
N SER A 176 40.00 -15.86 13.34
CA SER A 176 40.87 -16.93 12.82
C SER A 176 41.15 -18.01 13.90
N PRO A 177 41.26 -19.30 13.53
CA PRO A 177 41.43 -20.38 14.51
C PRO A 177 42.88 -20.60 14.98
N ASP A 178 42.99 -20.99 16.26
CA ASP A 178 44.04 -21.76 16.95
C ASP A 178 45.49 -21.26 16.91
N ILE A 179 45.71 -20.03 17.38
CA ILE A 179 46.96 -19.76 18.12
C ILE A 179 46.68 -20.05 19.59
N SER A 180 47.55 -20.83 20.22
CA SER A 180 47.55 -21.07 21.65
C SER A 180 48.88 -20.59 22.25
N GLY A 181 48.82 -20.06 23.47
CA GLY A 181 49.97 -19.51 24.16
C GLY A 181 50.14 -18.00 23.98
N GLU A 182 51.15 -17.46 24.66
CA GLU A 182 51.51 -16.05 24.62
C GLU A 182 52.35 -15.72 23.39
N TRP A 183 52.04 -14.61 22.73
CA TRP A 183 52.82 -14.09 21.61
C TRP A 183 52.66 -12.57 21.50
N LEU A 184 53.58 -11.92 20.80
CA LEU A 184 53.65 -10.46 20.71
C LEU A 184 53.46 -10.00 19.27
N MET A 185 52.64 -8.98 19.07
CA MET A 185 52.52 -8.26 17.80
C MET A 185 53.24 -6.92 17.90
N LEU A 186 54.05 -6.63 16.87
CA LEU A 186 54.69 -5.35 16.66
C LEU A 186 54.08 -4.72 15.41
N ASP A 187 53.28 -3.66 15.58
CA ASP A 187 52.81 -2.85 14.45
C ASP A 187 53.66 -1.59 14.35
N VAL A 188 54.52 -1.52 13.33
CA VAL A 188 55.48 -0.44 13.09
C VAL A 188 54.96 0.44 11.97
N ARG A 189 54.56 1.66 12.31
CA ARG A 189 53.99 2.67 11.41
C ARG A 189 54.85 3.92 11.42
N ASP A 190 54.53 4.88 10.54
CA ASP A 190 55.29 6.13 10.46
C ASP A 190 55.28 6.89 11.80
N GLY A 191 54.12 6.99 12.46
CA GLY A 191 53.97 7.69 13.74
C GLY A 191 54.52 6.97 14.98
N GLY A 192 54.89 5.69 14.89
CA GLY A 192 55.44 4.92 16.02
C GLY A 192 55.24 3.41 15.93
N THR A 193 55.59 2.71 17.01
CA THR A 193 55.42 1.26 17.14
C THR A 193 54.42 0.96 18.25
N SER A 194 53.43 0.13 17.94
CA SER A 194 52.49 -0.45 18.89
C SER A 194 52.89 -1.89 19.21
N THR A 195 53.04 -2.18 20.50
CA THR A 195 53.31 -3.53 21.04
C THR A 195 52.05 -4.08 21.67
N ILE A 196 51.52 -5.18 21.13
CA ILE A 196 50.32 -5.83 21.66
C ILE A 196 50.64 -7.27 22.02
N VAL A 197 50.50 -7.62 23.29
CA VAL A 197 50.67 -8.99 23.78
C VAL A 197 49.32 -9.70 23.72
N PHE A 198 49.32 -10.89 23.14
CA PHE A 198 48.15 -11.74 23.03
C PHE A 198 48.34 -13.04 23.80
N GLU A 199 47.25 -13.54 24.36
CA GLU A 199 47.12 -14.92 24.79
C GLU A 199 46.07 -15.60 23.91
N GLY A 200 46.54 -16.51 23.05
CA GLY A 200 45.75 -17.05 21.97
C GLY A 200 45.25 -15.96 21.02
N ALA A 201 43.94 -15.72 20.94
CA ALA A 201 43.34 -14.68 20.11
C ALA A 201 42.92 -13.41 20.88
N HIS A 202 43.16 -13.36 22.20
CA HIS A 202 42.70 -12.27 23.04
C HIS A 202 43.86 -11.34 23.45
N PRO A 203 43.71 -10.02 23.29
CA PRO A 203 44.74 -9.07 23.72
C PRO A 203 44.79 -9.00 25.24
N ARG A 204 46.01 -8.97 25.80
CA ARG A 204 46.29 -8.90 27.24
C ARG A 204 46.98 -7.61 27.65
N TYR A 205 47.74 -7.00 26.75
CA TYR A 205 48.46 -5.77 27.02
C TYR A 205 48.73 -5.02 25.72
N CYS A 206 48.62 -3.71 25.75
CA CYS A 206 48.93 -2.83 24.64
C CYS A 206 49.78 -1.66 25.15
N SER A 207 50.83 -1.31 24.42
CA SER A 207 51.55 -0.06 24.63
C SER A 207 52.08 0.49 23.33
N PHE A 208 52.39 1.78 23.35
CA PHE A 208 52.82 2.55 22.19
C PHE A 208 54.04 3.39 22.54
N PHE A 209 54.97 3.50 21.59
CA PHE A 209 56.11 4.40 21.69
C PHE A 209 56.47 5.01 20.33
N PRO A 210 56.99 6.26 20.29
CA PRO A 210 57.12 7.06 19.08
C PRO A 210 58.41 6.74 18.29
N ILE A 211 58.67 5.46 18.03
CA ILE A 211 59.74 5.01 17.13
C ILE A 211 59.08 4.23 16.00
N GLY A 212 59.19 4.70 14.76
CA GLY A 212 58.41 4.21 13.64
C GLY A 212 59.15 4.24 12.30
N ASN A 213 58.41 3.99 11.22
CA ASN A 213 58.90 3.99 9.83
C ASN A 213 59.36 5.38 9.36
N GLU A 214 58.86 6.48 9.94
CA GLU A 214 59.28 7.84 9.56
C GLU A 214 60.77 8.04 9.86
N MET A 215 61.24 7.55 11.01
CA MET A 215 62.65 7.57 11.40
C MET A 215 63.54 6.75 10.45
N ALA A 216 62.94 5.82 9.68
CA ALA A 216 63.63 5.02 8.66
C ALA A 216 63.59 5.62 7.24
N LYS A 217 62.57 6.43 6.92
CA LYS A 217 62.31 7.00 5.57
C LYS A 217 63.18 8.23 5.23
N GLU A 218 63.99 8.73 6.16
CA GLU A 218 64.86 9.93 5.98
C GLU A 218 66.17 9.71 5.18
N GLN A 219 66.18 8.86 4.15
CA GLN A 219 67.29 8.84 3.17
C GLN A 219 66.98 9.51 1.81
N ASP A 220 65.72 9.86 1.48
CA ASP A 220 65.45 10.67 0.27
C ASP A 220 64.07 11.37 0.17
N THR A 221 63.25 11.41 1.24
CA THR A 221 61.91 12.03 1.18
C THR A 221 61.62 12.91 2.37
N ARG A 222 61.30 14.20 2.11
CA ARG A 222 60.79 15.14 3.12
C ARG A 222 59.36 14.73 3.50
N SER A 223 59.16 14.28 4.74
CA SER A 223 57.86 14.40 5.41
C SER A 223 57.72 15.85 5.87
N ALA A 224 56.77 16.58 5.28
CA ALA A 224 56.40 17.92 5.70
C ALA A 224 55.01 17.88 6.36
N GLY A 225 54.82 16.97 7.31
CA GLY A 225 53.65 16.93 8.16
C GLY A 225 54.06 17.21 9.61
N PRO A 226 53.38 18.09 10.36
CA PRO A 226 53.49 18.06 11.80
C PRO A 226 52.93 16.72 12.27
N ILE A 227 53.53 16.12 13.29
CA ILE A 227 52.93 15.05 14.08
C ILE A 227 51.54 15.51 14.51
N ARG A 228 50.50 15.07 13.81
CA ARG A 228 49.08 15.22 14.15
C ARG A 228 48.60 13.78 14.29
N VAL A 229 48.62 13.17 15.47
CA VAL A 229 47.72 13.45 16.58
C VAL A 229 48.42 13.04 17.90
N GLY A 230 48.18 13.75 19.00
CA GLY A 230 48.57 13.29 20.36
C GLY A 230 49.81 13.92 21.01
N ILE A 231 50.59 14.77 20.34
CA ILE A 231 51.63 15.60 21.01
C ILE A 231 51.37 17.07 20.70
N ARG A 232 50.55 17.70 21.54
CA ARG A 232 50.35 19.15 21.55
C ARG A 232 51.52 19.83 22.27
N ASN A 233 52.71 19.77 21.67
CA ASN A 233 53.78 20.67 22.04
C ASN A 233 53.95 21.69 20.91
N GLU A 234 53.33 22.85 21.11
CA GLU A 234 53.68 24.09 20.44
C GLU A 234 55.13 24.47 20.79
N VAL A 235 56.12 23.72 20.30
CA VAL A 235 57.50 24.19 20.26
C VAL A 235 57.68 24.87 18.91
N LYS A 236 57.23 26.12 18.86
CA LYS A 236 57.83 27.10 17.97
C LYS A 236 59.29 27.24 18.43
N ASP A 237 60.23 27.00 17.51
CA ASP A 237 61.64 27.41 17.60
C ASP A 237 62.67 26.57 18.38
N LEU A 238 62.57 25.25 18.51
CA LEU A 238 63.74 24.43 18.90
C LEU A 238 63.88 23.08 18.15
N GLU A 239 64.96 22.98 17.36
CA GLU A 239 65.78 21.78 17.14
C GLU A 239 65.14 20.50 16.54
N TRP A 240 64.54 20.57 15.35
CA TRP A 240 64.36 19.37 14.48
C TRP A 240 65.66 18.91 13.80
N LEU A 241 66.80 19.08 14.49
CA LEU A 241 68.10 18.55 14.10
C LEU A 241 68.33 17.13 14.66
N ARG A 242 67.28 16.44 15.10
CA ARG A 242 67.39 15.13 15.73
C ARG A 242 67.47 13.99 14.72
N ILE A 243 68.71 13.72 14.32
CA ILE A 243 69.30 12.38 14.17
C ILE A 243 68.79 11.56 12.98
N ARG A 244 69.46 11.78 11.84
CA ARG A 244 69.52 10.88 10.67
C ARG A 244 70.13 9.54 11.07
N LYS A 245 69.33 8.56 11.50
CA LYS A 245 69.81 7.21 11.78
C LYS A 245 68.97 6.19 11.03
N GLY A 246 69.59 5.35 10.21
CA GLY A 246 68.88 4.26 9.51
C GLY A 246 68.35 3.21 10.50
N ILE A 247 67.44 2.32 10.06
CA ILE A 247 66.88 1.23 10.89
C ILE A 247 67.95 0.49 11.73
N PRO A 248 69.12 0.12 11.19
CA PRO A 248 70.15 -0.58 11.98
C PRO A 248 70.71 0.23 13.17
N GLU A 249 70.71 1.56 13.08
CA GLU A 249 71.25 2.47 14.10
C GLU A 249 70.23 2.79 15.20
N ILE A 250 68.94 2.79 14.87
CA ILE A 250 67.84 2.93 15.84
C ILE A 250 67.39 1.59 16.43
N ALA A 251 67.73 0.46 15.79
CA ALA A 251 67.29 -0.88 16.21
C ALA A 251 67.60 -1.19 17.67
N SER A 252 68.72 -0.71 18.23
CA SER A 252 69.03 -0.91 19.65
C SER A 252 68.11 -0.14 20.59
N GLU A 253 67.71 1.08 20.22
CA GLU A 253 66.79 1.90 21.02
C GLU A 253 65.37 1.35 20.91
N TRP A 254 64.94 1.03 19.68
CA TRP A 254 63.66 0.39 19.38
C TRP A 254 63.46 -0.92 20.17
N THR A 255 64.45 -1.81 20.16
CA THR A 255 64.36 -3.10 20.86
C THR A 255 64.46 -2.99 22.37
N ARG A 256 65.10 -1.93 22.89
CA ARG A 256 65.07 -1.61 24.32
C ARG A 256 63.65 -1.24 24.75
N ASP A 257 62.94 -0.45 23.96
CA ASP A 257 61.57 -0.03 24.28
C ASP A 257 60.58 -1.20 24.15
N ILE A 258 60.77 -2.11 23.19
CA ILE A 258 60.01 -3.38 23.12
C ILE A 258 60.24 -4.23 24.38
N ASN A 259 61.50 -4.40 24.80
CA ASN A 259 61.81 -5.14 26.02
C ASN A 259 61.22 -4.47 27.27
N ARG A 260 61.19 -3.14 27.31
CA ARG A 260 60.55 -2.38 28.38
C ARG A 260 59.05 -2.65 28.43
N ALA A 261 58.35 -2.56 27.30
CA ALA A 261 56.93 -2.90 27.20
C ALA A 261 56.65 -4.34 27.67
N TRP A 262 57.52 -5.29 27.30
CA TRP A 262 57.43 -6.67 27.78
C TRP A 262 57.61 -6.81 29.30
N GLN A 263 58.57 -6.10 29.90
CA GLN A 263 58.72 -6.10 31.36
C GLN A 263 57.51 -5.48 32.05
N GLU A 264 56.98 -4.39 31.51
CA GLU A 264 55.78 -3.73 32.04
C GLU A 264 54.56 -4.68 32.01
N TYR A 265 54.38 -5.46 30.92
CA TYR A 265 53.39 -6.53 30.85
C TYR A 265 53.56 -7.57 31.96
N ARG A 266 54.77 -8.14 32.11
CA ARG A 266 55.02 -9.19 33.12
C ARG A 266 54.82 -8.67 34.55
N ALA A 267 55.28 -7.45 34.84
CA ALA A 267 55.15 -6.86 36.15
C ALA A 267 53.70 -6.51 36.51
N SER A 268 52.93 -5.96 35.56
CA SER A 268 51.56 -5.50 35.79
C SER A 268 50.53 -6.62 35.79
N ILE A 269 50.58 -7.51 34.79
CA ILE A 269 49.57 -8.56 34.56
C ILE A 269 49.97 -9.86 35.25
N LEU A 270 51.17 -10.37 34.97
CA LEU A 270 51.64 -11.64 35.54
C LEU A 270 52.15 -11.50 36.99
N LYS A 271 52.30 -10.26 37.49
CA LYS A 271 52.91 -9.92 38.80
C LYS A 271 54.31 -10.50 38.97
N ASP A 272 54.97 -10.80 37.86
CA ASP A 272 56.33 -11.31 37.83
C ASP A 272 57.31 -10.14 37.70
N HIS A 273 58.03 -9.89 38.78
CA HIS A 273 58.98 -8.79 38.88
C HIS A 273 60.40 -9.20 38.45
N GLN A 274 60.60 -10.45 38.02
CA GLN A 274 61.89 -10.90 37.53
C GLN A 274 62.11 -10.44 36.08
N SER A 275 63.21 -9.72 35.85
CA SER A 275 63.64 -9.29 34.52
C SER A 275 63.93 -10.51 33.64
N SER A 276 62.96 -10.90 32.82
CA SER A 276 63.04 -12.04 31.91
C SER A 276 63.16 -11.56 30.47
N ALA A 277 64.10 -12.09 29.69
CA ALA A 277 64.18 -11.77 28.27
C ALA A 277 62.86 -12.09 27.54
N LEU A 278 62.61 -11.43 26.41
CA LEU A 278 61.48 -11.74 25.54
C LEU A 278 61.62 -13.17 25.01
N THR A 279 60.70 -14.07 25.39
CA THR A 279 60.75 -15.50 25.01
C THR A 279 59.60 -15.92 24.10
N CYS A 280 58.58 -15.08 23.94
CA CYS A 280 57.43 -15.40 23.12
C CYS A 280 57.71 -15.15 21.63
N PRO A 281 57.04 -15.87 20.73
CA PRO A 281 57.13 -15.59 19.30
C PRO A 281 56.55 -14.21 18.97
N VAL A 282 57.06 -13.59 17.90
CA VAL A 282 56.71 -12.22 17.48
C VAL A 282 56.12 -12.22 16.08
N ILE A 283 55.05 -11.46 15.88
CA ILE A 283 54.54 -11.06 14.55
C ILE A 283 54.95 -9.61 14.32
N LEU A 284 55.45 -9.32 13.13
CA LEU A 284 55.79 -7.97 12.70
C LEU A 284 54.83 -7.53 11.59
N LEU A 285 54.19 -6.39 11.80
CA LEU A 285 53.44 -5.64 10.80
C LEU A 285 54.22 -4.35 10.52
N ALA A 286 54.61 -4.13 9.27
CA ALA A 286 55.27 -2.92 8.84
C ALA A 286 55.02 -2.73 7.33
N ASP A 287 55.22 -1.51 6.82
CA ASP A 287 55.07 -1.25 5.40
C ASP A 287 56.03 -2.14 4.60
N ASN A 288 55.53 -2.78 3.53
CA ASN A 288 56.28 -3.69 2.66
C ASN A 288 57.72 -3.23 2.28
N PRO A 289 58.00 -1.96 1.93
CA PRO A 289 59.37 -1.55 1.55
C PRO A 289 60.38 -1.59 2.70
N VAL A 290 59.94 -1.41 3.95
CA VAL A 290 60.83 -1.34 5.13
C VAL A 290 60.78 -2.61 5.99
N LEU A 291 59.78 -3.48 5.76
CA LEU A 291 59.60 -4.75 6.45
C LEU A 291 60.89 -5.60 6.57
N PRO A 292 61.70 -5.81 5.51
CA PRO A 292 62.90 -6.66 5.62
C PRO A 292 63.96 -6.12 6.59
N ALA A 293 64.08 -4.79 6.71
CA ALA A 293 65.03 -4.16 7.61
C ALA A 293 64.59 -4.32 9.08
N TRP A 294 63.29 -4.20 9.36
CA TRP A 294 62.72 -4.47 10.68
C TRP A 294 62.77 -5.95 11.05
N GLU A 295 62.52 -6.87 10.11
CA GLU A 295 62.69 -8.31 10.35
C GLU A 295 64.13 -8.66 10.75
N THR A 296 65.11 -8.02 10.11
CA THR A 296 66.53 -8.18 10.45
C THR A 296 66.81 -7.64 11.85
N ALA A 297 66.26 -6.48 12.22
CA ALA A 297 66.39 -5.93 13.56
C ALA A 297 65.80 -6.87 14.63
N VAL A 298 64.62 -7.46 14.39
CA VAL A 298 64.00 -8.44 15.32
C VAL A 298 64.88 -9.68 15.45
N ARG A 299 65.35 -10.25 14.35
CA ARG A 299 66.15 -11.48 14.36
C ARG A 299 67.51 -11.30 15.04
N ASP A 300 68.18 -10.18 14.76
CA ASP A 300 69.55 -9.95 15.23
C ASP A 300 69.60 -9.42 16.67
N LYS A 301 68.64 -8.58 17.07
CA LYS A 301 68.67 -7.89 18.37
C LYS A 301 67.75 -8.51 19.41
N LEU A 302 66.54 -8.93 19.03
CA LEU A 302 65.61 -9.58 19.96
C LEU A 302 65.84 -11.09 20.07
N GLN A 303 66.45 -11.71 19.05
CA GLN A 303 66.76 -13.15 19.02
C GLN A 303 65.53 -14.05 19.25
N VAL A 304 64.37 -13.60 18.81
CA VAL A 304 63.07 -14.28 18.94
C VAL A 304 62.63 -14.91 17.61
N SER A 305 61.76 -15.92 17.69
CA SER A 305 61.14 -16.50 16.52
C SER A 305 60.10 -15.55 15.90
N LEU A 306 60.28 -15.24 14.62
CA LEU A 306 59.31 -14.47 13.85
C LEU A 306 58.25 -15.41 13.28
N LEU A 307 56.98 -15.21 13.65
CA LEU A 307 55.86 -15.90 13.06
C LEU A 307 55.52 -15.27 11.71
N LYS A 308 55.29 -16.12 10.71
CA LYS A 308 54.82 -15.65 9.41
C LYS A 308 53.36 -15.33 9.50
N THR A 309 52.99 -14.19 8.98
CA THR A 309 51.61 -13.72 8.96
C THR A 309 50.65 -14.68 8.24
N GLU A 310 51.09 -15.28 7.13
CA GLU A 310 50.34 -16.33 6.40
C GLU A 310 49.94 -17.54 7.25
N SER A 311 50.62 -17.80 8.37
CA SER A 311 50.34 -18.95 9.24
C SER A 311 49.17 -18.75 10.20
N ILE A 312 48.71 -17.51 10.35
CA ILE A 312 47.78 -17.09 11.40
C ILE A 312 46.42 -16.68 10.83
N TRP A 313 46.43 -16.13 9.62
CA TRP A 313 45.25 -15.59 8.99
C TRP A 313 44.67 -16.61 8.00
N SER A 314 43.36 -16.85 8.08
CA SER A 314 42.67 -17.83 7.21
C SER A 314 42.82 -17.51 5.71
N GLU A 315 42.67 -18.54 4.85
CA GLU A 315 42.76 -18.42 3.38
C GLU A 315 41.88 -17.29 2.78
N SER A 316 40.80 -16.89 3.47
CA SER A 316 39.92 -15.78 3.04
C SER A 316 40.59 -14.39 3.07
N VAL A 317 41.71 -14.26 3.78
CA VAL A 317 42.49 -13.02 3.98
C VAL A 317 43.66 -12.90 2.98
N THR A 318 43.93 -13.93 2.16
CA THR A 318 45.12 -14.03 1.28
C THR A 318 45.27 -12.92 0.24
N ASN A 319 44.22 -12.14 -0.04
CA ASN A 319 44.27 -10.99 -0.95
C ASN A 319 44.42 -9.63 -0.24
N LEU A 320 44.44 -9.59 1.09
CA LEU A 320 44.60 -8.36 1.87
C LEU A 320 46.08 -8.05 2.08
N GLN A 321 46.48 -6.80 1.84
CA GLN A 321 47.81 -6.32 2.22
C GLN A 321 47.93 -6.29 3.75
N PRO A 322 49.14 -6.47 4.32
CA PRO A 322 49.37 -6.39 5.77
C PRO A 322 48.81 -5.10 6.41
N ASP A 323 48.87 -3.99 5.68
CA ASP A 323 48.38 -2.68 6.12
C ASP A 323 46.84 -2.59 6.19
N GLU A 324 46.11 -3.49 5.51
CA GLU A 324 44.64 -3.52 5.45
C GLU A 324 44.03 -4.42 6.54
N TRP A 325 44.83 -5.07 7.39
CA TRP A 325 44.31 -6.02 8.38
C TRP A 325 43.52 -5.36 9.51
N ARG A 326 43.96 -4.19 9.96
CA ARG A 326 43.17 -3.36 10.88
C ARG A 326 41.83 -2.96 10.26
N HIS A 327 41.82 -2.60 8.97
CA HIS A 327 40.58 -2.27 8.26
C HIS A 327 39.62 -3.47 8.23
N TRP A 328 40.15 -4.65 7.90
CA TRP A 328 39.39 -5.88 7.90
C TRP A 328 38.82 -6.22 9.28
N GLY A 329 39.65 -6.15 10.32
CA GLY A 329 39.24 -6.44 11.69
C GLY A 329 38.21 -5.44 12.22
N ALA A 330 38.30 -4.16 11.88
CA ALA A 330 37.30 -3.15 12.21
C ALA A 330 35.94 -3.43 11.55
N VAL A 331 35.91 -3.96 10.32
CA VAL A 331 34.64 -4.43 9.71
C VAL A 331 34.10 -5.66 10.43
N LEU A 332 34.98 -6.60 10.81
CA LEU A 332 34.56 -7.82 11.49
C LEU A 332 33.96 -7.52 12.87
N ALA A 333 34.52 -6.55 13.59
CA ALA A 333 34.00 -6.04 14.86
C ALA A 333 32.54 -5.56 14.73
N THR A 334 32.23 -4.84 13.65
CA THR A 334 30.88 -4.32 13.40
C THR A 334 29.93 -5.38 12.81
N HIS A 335 30.45 -6.34 12.03
CA HIS A 335 29.64 -7.29 11.28
C HIS A 335 29.33 -8.60 12.04
N ARG A 336 30.22 -9.08 12.93
CA ARG A 336 30.07 -10.38 13.60
C ARG A 336 29.64 -10.23 15.06
N LYS A 337 28.45 -10.74 15.38
CA LYS A 337 27.95 -10.90 16.77
C LYS A 337 28.85 -11.73 17.72
N LYS A 338 29.90 -12.37 17.22
CA LYS A 338 30.80 -13.22 18.02
C LYS A 338 32.13 -12.54 18.35
N VAL A 339 32.43 -11.42 17.69
CA VAL A 339 33.66 -10.65 17.93
C VAL A 339 33.20 -9.38 18.62
N GLU A 340 33.47 -9.31 19.92
CA GLU A 340 33.13 -8.14 20.72
C GLU A 340 34.43 -7.37 20.97
N VAL A 341 34.46 -6.11 20.55
CA VAL A 341 35.53 -5.17 20.86
C VAL A 341 34.93 -3.83 21.30
N PRO A 342 35.63 -3.06 22.14
CA PRO A 342 35.16 -1.76 22.61
C PRO A 342 34.86 -0.77 21.47
N SER A 343 33.70 -0.12 21.54
CA SER A 343 33.27 0.96 20.64
C SER A 343 33.41 2.31 21.33
N LEU A 344 34.33 3.14 20.84
CA LEU A 344 34.61 4.49 21.33
C LEU A 344 33.70 5.56 20.72
N LEU A 345 32.57 5.16 20.14
CA LEU A 345 31.65 6.08 19.48
C LEU A 345 30.98 7.00 20.53
N PRO A 346 31.21 8.33 20.46
CA PRO A 346 30.65 9.28 21.43
C PRO A 346 29.12 9.32 21.37
N GLU A 347 28.49 9.62 22.50
CA GLU A 347 27.03 9.70 22.62
C GLU A 347 26.42 10.78 21.71
N SER A 348 27.13 11.90 21.51
CA SER A 348 26.75 12.98 20.59
C SER A 348 26.65 12.48 19.14
N VAL A 349 27.62 11.67 18.71
CA VAL A 349 27.67 11.08 17.36
C VAL A 349 26.62 9.98 17.21
N LYS A 350 26.40 9.16 18.26
CA LYS A 350 25.29 8.18 18.31
C LYS A 350 23.94 8.86 18.11
N ALA A 351 23.71 9.99 18.77
CA ALA A 351 22.48 10.76 18.65
C ALA A 351 22.28 11.31 17.22
N ALA A 352 23.31 11.93 16.65
CA ALA A 352 23.29 12.44 15.28
C ALA A 352 23.05 11.33 14.24
N TRP A 353 23.64 10.15 14.46
CA TRP A 353 23.41 8.97 13.63
C TRP A 353 21.96 8.48 13.71
N ASN A 354 21.41 8.36 14.91
CA ASN A 354 20.02 7.96 15.13
C ASN A 354 19.03 8.93 14.45
N GLU A 355 19.27 10.23 14.54
CA GLU A 355 18.44 11.25 13.88
C GLU A 355 18.45 11.08 12.35
N LYS A 356 19.62 10.87 11.75
CA LYS A 356 19.74 10.60 10.31
C LYS A 356 19.02 9.31 9.89
N GLN A 357 19.17 8.24 10.67
CA GLN A 357 18.49 6.96 10.41
C GLN A 357 16.97 7.11 10.45
N ILE A 358 16.44 7.87 11.43
CA ILE A 358 15.02 8.18 11.52
C ILE A 358 14.56 8.96 10.28
N GLY A 359 15.34 9.95 9.83
CA GLY A 359 15.04 10.72 8.62
C GLY A 359 14.95 9.84 7.35
N ILE A 360 15.84 8.86 7.19
CA ILE A 360 15.80 7.91 6.07
C ILE A 360 14.55 7.03 6.13
N ILE A 361 14.16 6.57 7.33
CA ILE A 361 12.94 5.78 7.54
C ILE A 361 11.69 6.59 7.18
N TRP A 362 11.63 7.88 7.57
CA TRP A 362 10.50 8.73 7.19
C TRP A 362 10.42 8.96 5.69
N ARG A 363 11.55 9.14 5.00
CA ARG A 363 11.58 9.28 3.54
C ARG A 363 11.12 8.00 2.84
N SER A 364 11.56 6.83 3.29
CA SER A 364 11.12 5.56 2.70
C SER A 364 9.64 5.28 2.97
N LEU A 365 9.15 5.60 4.16
CA LEU A 365 7.72 5.51 4.50
C LEU A 365 6.87 6.47 3.66
N ALA A 366 7.35 7.71 3.42
CA ALA A 366 6.68 8.68 2.56
C ALA A 366 6.62 8.20 1.11
N LEU A 367 7.70 7.63 0.58
CA LEU A 367 7.71 7.02 -0.75
C LEU A 367 6.73 5.84 -0.84
N LEU A 368 6.71 4.97 0.16
CA LEU A 368 5.79 3.84 0.20
C LEU A 368 4.32 4.31 0.29
N SER A 369 4.06 5.37 1.05
CA SER A 369 2.75 6.02 1.10
C SER A 369 2.34 6.61 -0.27
N CYS A 370 3.27 7.25 -1.00
CA CYS A 370 3.01 7.76 -2.35
C CYS A 370 2.69 6.63 -3.34
N VAL A 371 3.44 5.52 -3.29
CA VAL A 371 3.18 4.34 -4.12
C VAL A 371 1.82 3.75 -3.80
N PHE A 372 1.48 3.63 -2.51
CA PHE A 372 0.17 3.16 -2.07
C PHE A 372 -0.96 4.06 -2.57
N ALA A 373 -0.81 5.38 -2.46
CA ALA A 373 -1.78 6.35 -2.97
C ALA A 373 -1.96 6.23 -4.50
N MET A 374 -0.88 6.01 -5.25
CA MET A 374 -0.94 5.73 -6.69
C MET A 374 -1.76 4.48 -6.99
N VAL A 375 -1.52 3.38 -6.28
CA VAL A 375 -2.28 2.13 -6.48
C VAL A 375 -3.76 2.33 -6.19
N VAL A 376 -4.11 3.03 -5.10
CA VAL A 376 -5.51 3.34 -4.76
C VAL A 376 -6.16 4.20 -5.84
N MET A 377 -5.48 5.23 -6.36
CA MET A 377 -5.99 6.02 -7.48
C MET A 377 -6.22 5.16 -8.73
N LEU A 378 -5.29 4.26 -9.03
CA LEU A 378 -5.37 3.39 -10.21
C LEU A 378 -6.60 2.46 -10.12
N VAL A 379 -6.84 1.87 -8.93
CA VAL A 379 -8.05 1.09 -8.65
C VAL A 379 -9.31 1.93 -8.78
N ALA A 380 -9.31 3.15 -8.23
CA ALA A 380 -10.47 4.06 -8.32
C ALA A 380 -10.79 4.44 -9.78
N VAL A 381 -9.78 4.68 -10.61
CA VAL A 381 -9.95 4.96 -12.05
C VAL A 381 -10.55 3.75 -12.77
N PHE A 382 -10.09 2.53 -12.48
CA PHE A 382 -10.66 1.31 -13.05
C PHE A 382 -12.12 1.10 -12.65
N GLN A 383 -12.45 1.27 -11.36
CA GLN A 383 -13.83 1.17 -10.87
C GLN A 383 -14.74 2.19 -11.54
N LYS A 384 -14.28 3.45 -11.65
CA LYS A 384 -15.03 4.50 -12.33
C LYS A 384 -15.21 4.18 -13.81
N GLY A 385 -14.18 3.66 -14.48
CA GLY A 385 -14.28 3.22 -15.88
C GLY A 385 -15.32 2.11 -16.09
N MET A 386 -15.40 1.14 -15.17
CA MET A 386 -16.39 0.06 -15.21
C MET A 386 -17.81 0.60 -15.00
N LEU A 387 -18.01 1.48 -14.01
CA LEU A 387 -19.30 2.13 -13.76
C LEU A 387 -19.78 2.94 -14.97
N TRP A 388 -18.86 3.62 -15.68
CA TRP A 388 -19.20 4.34 -16.90
C TRP A 388 -19.67 3.40 -18.01
N LYS A 389 -19.00 2.24 -18.20
CA LYS A 389 -19.43 1.23 -19.17
C LYS A 389 -20.83 0.68 -18.85
N MET A 390 -21.07 0.33 -17.58
CA MET A 390 -22.39 -0.15 -17.16
C MET A 390 -23.47 0.92 -17.35
N LYS A 391 -23.16 2.19 -17.05
CA LYS A 391 -24.10 3.29 -17.27
C LYS A 391 -24.41 3.48 -18.76
N THR A 392 -23.42 3.39 -19.64
CA THR A 392 -23.65 3.52 -21.08
C THR A 392 -24.46 2.36 -21.64
N GLU A 393 -24.20 1.13 -21.18
CA GLU A 393 -24.96 -0.06 -21.55
C GLU A 393 -26.42 0.04 -21.09
N LEU A 394 -26.66 0.46 -19.84
CA LEU A 394 -28.02 0.65 -19.33
C LEU A 394 -28.80 1.74 -20.08
N ILE A 395 -28.13 2.82 -20.50
CA ILE A 395 -28.74 3.88 -21.31
C ILE A 395 -29.12 3.34 -22.69
N GLU A 396 -28.31 2.47 -23.28
CA GLU A 396 -28.59 1.84 -24.56
C GLU A 396 -29.78 0.87 -24.46
N GLU A 397 -29.84 0.05 -23.40
CA GLU A 397 -30.99 -0.82 -23.13
C GLU A 397 -32.28 -0.03 -22.93
N VAL A 398 -32.24 1.08 -22.16
CA VAL A 398 -33.42 1.93 -21.94
C VAL A 398 -33.93 2.54 -23.26
N LYS A 399 -33.02 2.95 -24.15
CA LYS A 399 -33.40 3.46 -25.48
C LYS A 399 -34.03 2.38 -26.36
N ASP A 400 -33.53 1.14 -26.30
CA ASP A 400 -34.15 0.03 -27.04
C ASP A 400 -35.57 -0.27 -26.52
N VAL A 401 -35.77 -0.20 -25.20
CA VAL A 401 -37.10 -0.35 -24.60
C VAL A 401 -38.06 0.77 -25.01
N GLU A 402 -37.59 2.02 -25.02
CA GLU A 402 -38.38 3.17 -25.50
C GLU A 402 -38.83 2.98 -26.95
N LEU A 403 -37.91 2.54 -27.82
CA LEU A 403 -38.20 2.27 -29.23
C LEU A 403 -39.22 1.14 -29.41
N ARG A 404 -39.15 0.08 -28.60
CA ARG A 404 -40.16 -1.00 -28.59
C ARG A 404 -41.52 -0.51 -28.08
N PHE A 405 -41.53 0.39 -27.10
CA PHE A 405 -42.77 0.95 -26.57
C PHE A 405 -43.48 1.80 -27.63
N ASP A 406 -42.76 2.64 -28.38
CA ASP A 406 -43.32 3.41 -29.48
C ASP A 406 -43.91 2.52 -30.58
N GLN A 407 -43.23 1.42 -30.92
CA GLN A 407 -43.77 0.43 -31.86
C GLN A 407 -45.07 -0.21 -31.34
N SER A 408 -45.16 -0.49 -30.03
CA SER A 408 -46.35 -1.05 -29.41
C SER A 408 -47.54 -0.08 -29.42
N LEU A 409 -47.29 1.23 -29.27
CA LEU A 409 -48.33 2.26 -29.35
C LEU A 409 -48.97 2.33 -30.74
N VAL A 410 -48.19 2.17 -31.80
CA VAL A 410 -48.71 2.11 -33.18
C VAL A 410 -49.64 0.92 -33.38
N VAL A 411 -49.28 -0.24 -32.83
CA VAL A 411 -50.12 -1.45 -32.89
C VAL A 411 -51.43 -1.24 -32.11
N LEU A 412 -51.37 -0.63 -30.92
CA LEU A 412 -52.55 -0.31 -30.12
C LEU A 412 -53.48 0.68 -30.82
N GLN A 413 -52.94 1.70 -31.50
CA GLN A 413 -53.74 2.64 -32.28
C GLN A 413 -54.47 1.94 -33.44
N ARG A 414 -53.79 1.03 -34.14
CA ARG A 414 -54.39 0.25 -35.23
C ARG A 414 -55.53 -0.64 -34.73
N LEU A 415 -55.33 -1.36 -33.62
CA LEU A 415 -56.36 -2.18 -32.99
C LEU A 415 -57.58 -1.35 -32.56
N LYS A 416 -57.35 -0.16 -31.99
CA LYS A 416 -58.44 0.76 -31.62
C LYS A 416 -59.23 1.23 -32.84
N GLN A 417 -58.56 1.44 -33.97
CA GLN A 417 -59.21 1.85 -35.21
C GLN A 417 -60.03 0.71 -35.83
N GLU A 418 -59.51 -0.51 -35.81
CA GLU A 418 -60.22 -1.72 -36.26
C GLU A 418 -61.46 -1.98 -35.37
N TYR A 419 -61.35 -1.80 -34.06
CA TYR A 419 -62.50 -1.93 -33.15
C TYR A 419 -63.60 -0.89 -33.45
N ARG A 420 -63.23 0.37 -33.72
CA ARG A 420 -64.20 1.42 -34.10
C ARG A 420 -64.94 1.12 -35.41
N MET A 421 -64.33 0.37 -36.33
CA MET A 421 -65.00 -0.04 -37.58
C MET A 421 -66.03 -1.15 -37.36
N LEU A 422 -65.85 -1.98 -36.33
CA LEU A 422 -66.76 -3.09 -36.02
C LEU A 422 -67.97 -2.66 -35.19
N GLN A 423 -67.88 -1.54 -34.48
CA GLN A 423 -68.95 -1.00 -33.63
C GLN A 423 -70.32 -0.87 -34.31
N PRO A 424 -70.47 -0.31 -35.53
CA PRO A 424 -71.78 -0.17 -36.16
C PRO A 424 -72.42 -1.51 -36.55
N LEU A 425 -71.62 -2.54 -36.85
CA LEU A 425 -72.14 -3.87 -37.20
C LEU A 425 -72.76 -4.56 -35.99
N ILE A 426 -72.08 -4.49 -34.84
CA ILE A 426 -72.57 -5.03 -33.58
C ILE A 426 -73.89 -4.34 -33.18
N GLN A 427 -73.98 -3.04 -33.41
CA GLN A 427 -75.17 -2.26 -33.07
C GLN A 427 -76.39 -2.66 -33.93
N VAL A 428 -76.20 -2.87 -35.24
CA VAL A 428 -77.28 -3.29 -36.15
C VAL A 428 -77.77 -4.72 -35.84
N GLU A 429 -76.85 -5.63 -35.52
CA GLU A 429 -77.21 -7.01 -35.13
C GLU A 429 -78.09 -7.00 -33.87
N GLN A 430 -77.74 -6.16 -32.89
CA GLN A 430 -78.51 -5.98 -31.66
C GLN A 430 -79.88 -5.35 -31.92
N ASP A 431 -79.99 -4.33 -32.79
CA ASP A 431 -81.28 -3.73 -33.17
C ASP A 431 -82.22 -4.75 -33.80
N THR A 432 -81.66 -5.65 -34.61
CA THR A 432 -82.43 -6.69 -35.27
C THR A 432 -82.96 -7.73 -34.28
N TYR A 433 -82.10 -8.21 -33.35
CA TYR A 433 -82.51 -9.20 -32.35
C TYR A 433 -83.64 -8.67 -31.45
N THR A 434 -83.47 -7.44 -30.96
CA THR A 434 -84.44 -6.77 -30.11
C THR A 434 -85.81 -6.59 -30.77
N ALA A 435 -85.84 -6.18 -32.04
CA ALA A 435 -87.10 -6.03 -32.77
C ALA A 435 -87.87 -7.35 -32.91
N ILE A 436 -87.15 -8.46 -33.12
CA ILE A 436 -87.75 -9.80 -33.23
C ILE A 436 -88.38 -10.23 -31.91
N GLU A 437 -87.70 -10.00 -30.79
CA GLU A 437 -88.18 -10.40 -29.46
C GLU A 437 -89.47 -9.66 -29.07
N ILE A 438 -89.54 -8.35 -29.35
CA ILE A 438 -90.73 -7.53 -29.11
C ILE A 438 -91.92 -7.98 -29.95
N LEU A 439 -91.69 -8.30 -31.24
CA LEU A 439 -92.73 -8.86 -32.10
C LEU A 439 -93.26 -10.20 -31.56
N GLY A 440 -92.38 -11.01 -30.98
CA GLY A 440 -92.73 -12.25 -30.28
C GLY A 440 -93.66 -12.01 -29.09
N SER A 441 -93.32 -11.07 -28.20
CA SER A 441 -94.16 -10.72 -27.04
C SER A 441 -95.51 -10.13 -27.46
N MET A 442 -95.57 -9.35 -28.54
CA MET A 442 -96.84 -8.84 -29.08
C MET A 442 -97.74 -9.93 -29.62
N GLN A 443 -97.18 -10.95 -30.28
CA GLN A 443 -97.96 -12.08 -30.74
C GLN A 443 -98.69 -12.78 -29.57
N HIS A 444 -98.07 -12.83 -28.39
CA HIS A 444 -98.65 -13.41 -27.18
C HIS A 444 -99.82 -12.60 -26.60
N ILE A 445 -99.72 -11.26 -26.63
CA ILE A 445 -100.80 -10.36 -26.20
C ILE A 445 -102.04 -10.52 -27.10
N ARG A 446 -101.84 -10.61 -28.42
CA ARG A 446 -102.93 -10.80 -29.39
C ARG A 446 -103.70 -12.10 -29.16
N THR A 447 -103.02 -13.17 -28.71
CA THR A 447 -103.68 -14.47 -28.50
C THR A 447 -104.51 -14.53 -27.22
N ASN A 448 -104.17 -13.74 -26.20
CA ASN A 448 -104.77 -13.84 -24.87
C ASN A 448 -105.75 -12.71 -24.53
N GLN A 449 -105.75 -11.60 -25.27
CA GLN A 449 -106.58 -10.43 -24.97
C GLN A 449 -107.34 -9.89 -26.18
N ASN A 450 -108.47 -9.20 -25.93
CA ASN A 450 -109.34 -8.64 -26.97
C ASN A 450 -108.89 -7.21 -27.37
N ALA A 451 -107.60 -7.08 -27.68
CA ALA A 451 -106.95 -5.83 -28.06
C ALA A 451 -106.58 -5.81 -29.55
N TRP A 452 -106.73 -4.65 -30.20
CA TRP A 452 -106.25 -4.40 -31.55
C TRP A 452 -105.02 -3.48 -31.48
N MET A 453 -103.87 -3.97 -31.93
CA MET A 453 -102.64 -3.18 -32.01
C MET A 453 -102.64 -2.41 -33.32
N VAL A 454 -102.39 -1.10 -33.25
CA VAL A 454 -102.52 -0.20 -34.40
C VAL A 454 -101.18 0.34 -34.87
N LEU A 455 -100.24 0.56 -33.94
CA LEU A 455 -98.90 1.04 -34.28
C LEU A 455 -97.86 0.43 -33.35
N LEU A 456 -96.75 -0.02 -33.93
CA LEU A 456 -95.50 -0.25 -33.24
C LEU A 456 -94.43 0.60 -33.91
N ALA A 457 -93.75 1.44 -33.14
CA ALA A 457 -92.61 2.21 -33.61
C ALA A 457 -91.50 2.19 -32.55
N ASP A 458 -90.24 2.25 -32.97
CA ASP A 458 -89.17 2.64 -32.06
C ASP A 458 -89.41 4.08 -31.58
N GLN A 459 -89.00 4.38 -30.35
CA GLN A 459 -89.21 5.69 -29.73
C GLN A 459 -88.58 6.82 -30.55
N GLY A 460 -87.47 6.53 -31.23
CA GLY A 460 -86.82 7.46 -32.16
C GLY A 460 -87.72 7.84 -33.33
N SER A 461 -88.29 6.84 -34.03
CA SER A 461 -89.21 7.08 -35.15
C SER A 461 -90.58 7.59 -34.72
N TYR A 462 -91.11 7.21 -33.55
CA TYR A 462 -92.39 7.72 -33.04
C TYR A 462 -92.36 9.24 -32.79
N TYR A 463 -91.21 9.76 -32.36
CA TYR A 463 -91.01 11.19 -32.12
C TYR A 463 -90.26 11.91 -33.26
N ALA A 464 -89.91 11.22 -34.34
CA ALA A 464 -89.34 11.84 -35.53
C ALA A 464 -90.45 12.55 -36.31
N ASP A 465 -90.30 13.87 -36.51
CA ASP A 465 -91.18 14.66 -37.37
C ASP A 465 -91.00 14.23 -38.84
N ASP A 466 -91.74 13.21 -39.29
CA ASP A 466 -91.94 12.99 -40.73
C ASP A 466 -93.36 12.46 -41.01
N VAL A 467 -94.26 13.39 -41.30
CA VAL A 467 -95.60 13.09 -41.81
C VAL A 467 -95.44 12.58 -43.24
N LEU A 468 -95.67 11.29 -43.44
CA LEU A 468 -95.82 10.65 -44.75
C LEU A 468 -96.84 11.42 -45.62
N SER A 469 -96.33 12.31 -46.47
CA SER A 469 -97.03 12.87 -47.63
C SER A 469 -96.14 12.71 -48.86
N SER A 470 -96.52 11.74 -49.70
CA SER A 470 -96.29 11.64 -51.16
C SER A 470 -94.99 12.20 -51.77
N THR A 471 -94.13 11.27 -52.19
CA THR A 471 -93.51 11.15 -53.53
C THR A 471 -93.01 12.41 -54.27
N ASN A 472 -91.69 12.40 -54.55
CA ASN A 472 -90.90 13.20 -55.51
C ASN A 472 -90.62 14.67 -55.15
N THR A 473 -89.39 14.96 -54.71
CA THR A 473 -88.29 15.38 -55.59
C THR A 473 -87.00 15.59 -54.81
N THR A 474 -85.92 15.56 -55.57
CA THR A 474 -84.51 15.39 -55.22
C THR A 474 -83.83 16.56 -54.50
N THR A 475 -82.69 16.20 -53.91
CA THR A 475 -81.41 16.92 -53.78
C THR A 475 -81.15 17.87 -52.60
N SER A 476 -80.06 17.48 -51.90
CA SER A 476 -78.90 18.29 -51.50
C SER A 476 -78.87 18.91 -50.11
N SER A 477 -77.95 18.35 -49.31
CA SER A 477 -76.87 19.04 -48.61
C SER A 477 -77.18 19.87 -47.37
N ASP A 478 -76.51 19.47 -46.29
CA ASP A 478 -75.90 20.29 -45.24
C ASP A 478 -76.57 21.64 -44.95
N LEU A 479 -77.26 21.67 -43.82
CA LEU A 479 -77.08 22.60 -42.69
C LEU A 479 -78.34 22.50 -41.83
N ASP A 480 -78.21 22.07 -40.57
CA ASP A 480 -78.65 22.92 -39.47
C ASP A 480 -78.31 22.32 -38.11
N LEU A 481 -77.17 22.80 -37.63
CA LEU A 481 -76.85 22.97 -36.23
C LEU A 481 -77.95 23.83 -35.57
N VAL A 482 -79.02 23.22 -35.09
CA VAL A 482 -79.92 23.84 -34.11
C VAL A 482 -79.88 23.02 -32.83
N ASN A 483 -79.31 23.65 -31.80
CA ASN A 483 -79.48 23.33 -30.39
C ASN A 483 -80.90 22.81 -30.10
N ARG A 484 -81.07 21.49 -30.01
CA ARG A 484 -82.16 20.89 -29.22
C ARG A 484 -81.57 20.51 -27.87
N THR A 485 -81.47 21.49 -26.98
CA THR A 485 -81.05 21.39 -25.57
C THR A 485 -82.01 20.59 -24.68
N ASN A 486 -82.87 19.73 -25.26
CA ASN A 486 -83.78 18.83 -24.55
C ASN A 486 -83.93 17.48 -25.28
N ARG A 487 -82.88 16.98 -25.93
CA ARG A 487 -82.79 15.53 -26.12
C ARG A 487 -82.36 14.92 -24.79
N VAL A 488 -83.35 14.64 -23.94
CA VAL A 488 -83.22 13.51 -23.00
C VAL A 488 -82.67 12.36 -23.84
N ASN A 489 -81.56 11.75 -23.42
CA ASN A 489 -81.11 10.48 -23.98
C ASN A 489 -82.31 9.53 -23.86
N MET A 490 -83.09 9.42 -24.93
CA MET A 490 -84.23 8.51 -24.96
C MET A 490 -83.60 7.13 -24.84
N HIS A 491 -83.96 6.46 -23.76
CA HIS A 491 -83.55 5.08 -23.53
C HIS A 491 -84.04 4.28 -24.73
N ARG A 492 -83.30 3.25 -25.14
CA ARG A 492 -83.70 2.42 -26.28
C ARG A 492 -85.09 1.88 -25.96
N GLY A 493 -86.08 2.18 -26.78
CA GLY A 493 -87.46 1.96 -26.41
C GLY A 493 -88.40 1.92 -27.60
N PHE A 494 -89.57 1.36 -27.38
CA PHE A 494 -90.62 1.18 -28.39
C PHE A 494 -91.93 1.71 -27.85
N ILE A 495 -92.76 2.24 -28.74
CA ILE A 495 -94.10 2.74 -28.43
C ILE A 495 -95.11 1.87 -29.15
N LEU A 496 -96.02 1.29 -28.38
CA LEU A 496 -97.11 0.46 -28.84
C LEU A 496 -98.44 1.21 -28.67
N GLU A 497 -99.16 1.45 -29.76
CA GLU A 497 -100.54 1.94 -29.70
C GLU A 497 -101.54 0.81 -29.85
N LEU A 498 -102.49 0.74 -28.92
CA LEU A 498 -103.47 -0.32 -28.80
C LEU A 498 -104.88 0.24 -28.55
N VAL A 499 -105.88 -0.43 -29.11
CA VAL A 499 -107.30 -0.13 -28.95
C VAL A 499 -107.96 -1.33 -28.26
N LEU A 500 -108.60 -1.07 -27.12
CA LEU A 500 -109.29 -2.11 -26.34
C LEU A 500 -110.77 -2.15 -26.71
N LYS A 501 -111.34 -3.36 -26.77
CA LYS A 501 -112.77 -3.53 -27.09
C LYS A 501 -113.68 -3.26 -25.89
N SER A 502 -113.19 -3.48 -24.67
CA SER A 502 -113.93 -3.41 -23.40
C SER A 502 -114.31 -1.98 -22.99
N GLU A 503 -115.36 -1.80 -22.19
CA GLU A 503 -115.87 -0.50 -21.71
C GLU A 503 -115.76 -0.36 -20.19
N GLY A 504 -115.52 0.87 -19.71
CA GLY A 504 -115.58 1.20 -18.28
C GLY A 504 -114.48 0.53 -17.44
N GLU A 505 -114.86 -0.08 -16.32
CA GLU A 505 -113.89 -0.65 -15.36
C GLU A 505 -113.16 -1.89 -15.92
N ALA A 506 -113.82 -2.66 -16.80
CA ALA A 506 -113.21 -3.81 -17.48
C ALA A 506 -112.07 -3.40 -18.44
N MET A 507 -112.17 -2.22 -19.05
CA MET A 507 -111.10 -1.65 -19.90
C MET A 507 -109.86 -1.29 -19.08
N ARG A 508 -110.05 -0.73 -17.87
CA ARG A 508 -108.93 -0.39 -16.98
C ARG A 508 -108.19 -1.64 -16.51
N GLN A 509 -108.93 -2.71 -16.21
CA GLN A 509 -108.34 -3.98 -15.81
C GLN A 509 -107.57 -4.62 -16.97
N GLU A 510 -108.14 -4.66 -18.18
CA GLU A 510 -107.47 -5.21 -19.37
C GLU A 510 -106.19 -4.42 -19.72
N LEU A 511 -106.22 -3.09 -19.64
CA LEU A 511 -105.03 -2.26 -19.84
C LEU A 511 -103.95 -2.49 -18.77
N ALA A 512 -104.35 -2.60 -17.49
CA ALA A 512 -103.42 -2.88 -16.41
C ALA A 512 -102.77 -4.26 -16.57
N ASP A 513 -103.52 -5.25 -17.06
CA ASP A 513 -103.02 -6.60 -17.34
C ASP A 513 -102.01 -6.58 -18.51
N VAL A 514 -102.25 -5.81 -19.58
CA VAL A 514 -101.27 -5.61 -20.68
C VAL A 514 -99.97 -5.00 -20.15
N VAL A 515 -100.08 -3.92 -19.37
CA VAL A 515 -98.92 -3.19 -18.87
C VAL A 515 -98.13 -4.05 -17.88
N THR A 516 -98.81 -4.80 -17.03
CA THR A 516 -98.16 -5.74 -16.10
C THR A 516 -97.46 -6.86 -16.87
N PHE A 517 -98.09 -7.44 -17.89
CA PHE A 517 -97.47 -8.47 -18.73
C PHE A 517 -96.21 -7.96 -19.45
N LEU A 518 -96.24 -6.73 -19.97
CA LEU A 518 -95.09 -6.10 -20.61
C LEU A 518 -93.99 -5.77 -19.60
N ARG A 519 -94.33 -5.34 -18.39
CA ARG A 519 -93.35 -5.10 -17.31
C ARG A 519 -92.70 -6.39 -16.80
N ASP A 520 -93.41 -7.52 -16.86
CA ASP A 520 -92.89 -8.82 -16.43
C ASP A 520 -91.94 -9.47 -17.46
N GLN A 521 -91.66 -8.83 -18.62
CA GLN A 521 -90.69 -9.34 -19.59
C GLN A 521 -89.25 -8.96 -19.20
N ASP A 522 -88.35 -9.95 -19.13
CA ASP A 522 -86.96 -9.79 -18.66
C ASP A 522 -86.12 -8.78 -19.48
N PHE A 523 -86.50 -8.49 -20.73
CA PHE A 523 -85.78 -7.57 -21.63
C PHE A 523 -86.32 -6.12 -21.59
N LEU A 524 -87.42 -5.85 -20.87
CA LEU A 524 -87.98 -4.51 -20.70
C LEU A 524 -87.64 -3.99 -19.30
N PHE A 525 -86.99 -2.83 -19.25
CA PHE A 525 -86.68 -2.16 -17.99
C PHE A 525 -87.93 -1.51 -17.38
N ASN A 526 -88.79 -0.93 -18.23
CA ASN A 526 -89.99 -0.26 -17.80
C ASN A 526 -91.07 -0.30 -18.90
N ALA A 527 -92.34 -0.47 -18.51
CA ALA A 527 -93.48 -0.38 -19.41
C ALA A 527 -94.58 0.45 -18.74
N ASP A 528 -94.97 1.56 -19.36
CA ASP A 528 -95.99 2.46 -18.79
C ASP A 528 -96.87 3.12 -19.87
N ILE A 529 -98.05 3.56 -19.47
CA ILE A 529 -99.04 4.19 -20.35
C ILE A 529 -98.62 5.65 -20.61
N LEU A 530 -98.51 6.01 -21.88
CA LEU A 530 -98.26 7.38 -22.31
C LEU A 530 -99.50 8.26 -22.11
N PRO A 531 -99.36 9.41 -21.40
CA PRO A 531 -100.39 10.43 -21.29
C PRO A 531 -100.89 10.89 -22.66
N ALA A 532 -102.18 11.23 -22.75
CA ALA A 532 -102.80 11.65 -24.02
C ALA A 532 -102.10 12.87 -24.66
N ASP A 533 -101.58 13.79 -23.83
CA ASP A 533 -100.91 15.02 -24.28
C ASP A 533 -99.55 14.77 -24.96
N THR A 534 -98.93 13.61 -24.71
CA THR A 534 -97.63 13.21 -25.29
C THR A 534 -97.77 12.35 -26.54
N ARG A 535 -98.98 11.95 -26.93
CA ARG A 535 -99.23 11.08 -28.09
C ARG A 535 -99.12 11.86 -29.38
N ARG A 536 -98.59 11.21 -30.42
CA ARG A 536 -98.53 11.76 -31.78
C ARG A 536 -99.66 11.15 -32.63
N PRO A 537 -100.36 11.95 -33.45
CA PRO A 537 -101.43 11.43 -34.32
C PRO A 537 -100.81 10.77 -35.58
N LEU A 538 -100.09 9.67 -35.39
CA LEU A 538 -99.48 8.91 -36.49
C LEU A 538 -100.44 7.88 -37.11
N VAL A 539 -101.51 7.56 -36.40
CA VAL A 539 -102.53 6.58 -36.80
C VAL A 539 -103.75 7.28 -37.40
N ASP A 540 -104.29 6.75 -38.50
CA ASP A 540 -105.52 7.27 -39.13
C ASP A 540 -106.70 7.21 -38.14
N SER A 541 -107.32 8.37 -37.90
CA SER A 541 -108.49 8.57 -37.04
C SER A 541 -109.66 7.61 -37.28
N LYS A 542 -109.76 6.99 -38.46
CA LYS A 542 -110.79 5.96 -38.77
C LYS A 542 -110.59 4.63 -38.05
N LEU A 543 -109.36 4.35 -37.61
CA LEU A 543 -108.99 3.13 -36.90
C LEU A 543 -109.05 3.30 -35.36
N LEU A 544 -109.31 4.52 -34.89
CA LEU A 544 -109.28 4.88 -33.48
C LEU A 544 -110.69 5.04 -32.91
N ILE A 545 -110.94 4.45 -31.74
CA ILE A 545 -112.13 4.73 -30.93
C ILE A 545 -111.69 5.73 -29.86
N GLN A 546 -112.22 6.97 -29.91
CA GLN A 546 -111.71 8.13 -29.17
C GLN A 546 -111.65 7.97 -27.64
N ASP A 547 -112.36 6.99 -27.06
CA ASP A 547 -112.36 6.69 -25.62
C ASP A 547 -111.70 5.35 -25.24
N ARG A 548 -111.08 4.63 -26.20
CA ARG A 548 -110.50 3.28 -25.99
C ARG A 548 -109.11 3.09 -26.60
N HIS A 549 -108.44 4.18 -26.95
CA HIS A 549 -107.08 4.18 -27.50
C HIS A 549 -106.05 4.48 -26.40
N PHE A 550 -105.00 3.66 -26.34
CA PHE A 550 -103.90 3.80 -25.39
C PHE A 550 -102.57 3.64 -26.12
N ALA A 551 -101.56 4.38 -25.66
CA ALA A 551 -100.18 4.21 -26.08
C ALA A 551 -99.38 3.72 -24.87
N VAL A 552 -98.56 2.69 -25.04
CA VAL A 552 -97.69 2.12 -24.02
C VAL A 552 -96.25 2.32 -24.47
N SER A 553 -95.46 3.00 -23.64
CA SER A 553 -94.02 3.14 -23.81
C SER A 553 -93.32 1.95 -23.17
N MET A 554 -92.42 1.32 -23.90
CA MET A 554 -91.60 0.20 -23.47
C MET A 554 -90.14 0.67 -23.52
N GLU A 555 -89.51 0.84 -22.37
CA GLU A 555 -88.10 1.23 -22.24
C GLU A 555 -87.25 -0.01 -21.98
N MET A 556 -86.08 -0.07 -22.61
CA MET A 556 -85.14 -1.16 -22.50
C MET A 556 -83.89 -0.72 -21.75
N ASP A 557 -83.27 -1.66 -21.04
CA ASP A 557 -81.97 -1.42 -20.41
C ASP A 557 -80.89 -1.32 -21.49
N ALA A 558 -80.10 -0.24 -21.44
CA ALA A 558 -79.01 0.00 -22.39
C ALA A 558 -77.74 -0.83 -22.06
N THR A 559 -77.79 -1.72 -21.06
CA THR A 559 -76.60 -2.20 -20.35
C THR A 559 -76.30 -3.69 -20.51
N ASP A 560 -76.69 -4.34 -21.62
CA ASP A 560 -76.33 -5.76 -21.86
C ASP A 560 -75.10 -5.98 -22.76
N VAL A 561 -74.14 -5.03 -22.75
CA VAL A 561 -72.90 -5.16 -23.53
C VAL A 561 -71.61 -5.20 -22.69
N ILE A 562 -71.67 -5.01 -21.37
CA ILE A 562 -70.46 -5.10 -20.51
C ILE A 562 -70.27 -6.53 -19.93
N ALA A 563 -71.29 -7.39 -19.90
CA ALA A 563 -71.16 -8.73 -19.31
C ALA A 563 -70.26 -9.72 -20.10
N ILE A 564 -69.76 -9.35 -21.29
CA ILE A 564 -68.79 -10.17 -22.05
C ILE A 564 -67.34 -9.81 -21.66
N SER A 565 -67.05 -8.61 -21.11
CA SER A 565 -65.70 -8.27 -20.63
C SER A 565 -65.32 -8.98 -19.34
N ASP A 566 -66.29 -9.25 -18.46
CA ASP A 566 -66.06 -9.95 -17.18
C ASP A 566 -65.73 -11.45 -17.34
N ARG A 567 -65.95 -12.04 -18.54
CA ARG A 567 -65.48 -13.39 -18.84
C ARG A 567 -64.01 -13.45 -19.29
N LEU A 568 -63.43 -12.34 -19.77
CA LEU A 568 -62.03 -12.28 -20.23
C LEU A 568 -61.03 -12.01 -19.10
N ASP A 569 -61.44 -11.34 -18.03
CA ASP A 569 -60.59 -11.14 -16.84
C ASP A 569 -60.34 -12.45 -16.05
N SER A 570 -61.23 -13.44 -16.16
CA SER A 570 -61.01 -14.78 -15.57
C SER A 570 -59.90 -15.60 -16.24
N THR A 571 -59.39 -15.17 -17.40
CA THR A 571 -58.23 -15.78 -18.07
C THR A 571 -56.90 -15.06 -17.80
N ALA A 572 -56.94 -13.77 -17.39
CA ALA A 572 -55.73 -13.02 -17.03
C ALA A 572 -55.20 -13.42 -15.64
N ASP A 573 -56.07 -13.77 -14.70
CA ASP A 573 -55.68 -14.27 -13.37
C ASP A 573 -55.03 -15.67 -13.39
N LYS A 574 -55.14 -16.42 -14.51
CA LYS A 574 -54.41 -17.69 -14.72
C LYS A 574 -53.01 -17.51 -15.33
N ALA A 575 -52.67 -16.31 -15.82
CA ALA A 575 -51.36 -16.01 -16.42
C ALA A 575 -50.33 -15.43 -15.43
N ALA A 576 -50.74 -15.08 -14.20
CA ALA A 576 -49.86 -14.58 -13.14
C ALA A 576 -48.96 -15.66 -12.48
N GLY A 577 -49.02 -16.92 -12.95
CA GLY A 577 -48.23 -18.05 -12.46
C GLY A 577 -46.94 -18.37 -13.24
N TYR A 578 -46.59 -17.63 -14.30
CA TYR A 578 -45.39 -17.91 -15.10
C TYR A 578 -44.19 -17.04 -14.69
N LYS A 579 -43.25 -17.61 -13.94
CA LYS A 579 -41.91 -17.03 -13.75
C LYS A 579 -41.10 -17.20 -15.04
N PRO A 580 -40.42 -16.16 -15.56
CA PRO A 580 -39.62 -16.28 -16.77
C PRO A 580 -38.34 -17.10 -16.55
N VAL A 581 -38.04 -17.98 -17.52
CA VAL A 581 -37.05 -19.08 -17.49
C VAL A 581 -35.58 -18.63 -17.63
N TRP A 582 -35.28 -17.34 -17.71
CA TRP A 582 -33.91 -16.85 -17.98
C TRP A 582 -32.95 -16.88 -16.78
N ARG A 583 -33.37 -17.33 -15.59
CA ARG A 583 -32.52 -17.41 -14.38
C ARG A 583 -31.81 -18.76 -14.18
N SER A 584 -31.98 -19.74 -15.08
CA SER A 584 -31.39 -21.09 -14.95
C SER A 584 -30.21 -21.38 -15.88
N LEU A 585 -29.59 -20.36 -16.48
CA LEU A 585 -28.38 -20.52 -17.30
C LEU A 585 -27.27 -19.57 -16.80
N GLN A 586 -26.73 -19.87 -15.62
CA GLN A 586 -25.35 -19.51 -15.27
C GLN A 586 -24.56 -20.82 -15.11
N PRO A 587 -23.47 -21.04 -15.86
CA PRO A 587 -22.61 -22.19 -15.60
C PRO A 587 -21.81 -21.97 -14.31
N ASN A 588 -21.82 -23.00 -13.45
CA ASN A 588 -20.92 -23.14 -12.31
C ASN A 588 -19.46 -23.04 -12.78
N ILE A 589 -18.76 -21.97 -12.41
CA ILE A 589 -17.29 -21.95 -12.46
C ILE A 589 -16.81 -22.40 -11.09
N SER A 590 -16.69 -23.72 -10.93
CA SER A 590 -15.95 -24.35 -9.85
C SER A 590 -14.45 -24.18 -10.10
N GLN A 591 -13.78 -23.77 -9.03
CA GLN A 591 -12.33 -23.82 -8.82
C GLN A 591 -11.74 -25.16 -9.28
N SER A 592 -10.69 -25.12 -10.09
CA SER A 592 -9.68 -26.18 -10.11
C SER A 592 -8.29 -25.55 -10.09
N THR A 593 -7.58 -25.91 -9.03
CA THR A 593 -6.20 -25.61 -8.73
C THR A 593 -5.25 -26.29 -9.71
N SER A 594 -4.22 -25.56 -10.10
CA SER A 594 -3.05 -25.99 -10.86
C SER A 594 -2.19 -26.99 -10.09
N SER A 595 -1.81 -28.09 -10.75
CA SER A 595 -0.61 -28.87 -10.44
C SER A 595 0.10 -29.29 -11.73
N ASN A 596 1.42 -29.07 -11.75
CA ASN A 596 2.47 -29.42 -12.73
C ASN A 596 2.52 -28.52 -13.98
N GLU A 597 3.64 -27.89 -14.38
CA GLU A 597 5.09 -28.11 -14.17
C GLU A 597 5.83 -26.83 -13.73
#